data_AF-A0A834DIG0-F1
#
_entry.id   AF-A0A834DIG0-F1
#
_cell.length_a   1.000
_cell.length_b   1.000
_cell.length_c   1.000
_cell.angle_alpha   90.00
_cell.angle_beta   90.00
_cell.angle_gamma   90.00
#
_symmetry.space_group_name_H-M   'P 1'
#
loop_
_entity.id
_entity.type
_entity.pdbx_description
1 polymer ?
#
loop_
_entity_poly.entity_id
_entity_poly.type
_entity_poly.pdbx_seq_one_letter_code
_entity_poly.pdbx_strand_id
1 'polypeptide(L)'
;MDSRLSLGRGRMVFGAWRCLLDATVAGGQARLQASDRYRDLAGGTGRSAKEQVLRKGAENFQRAQAEVLQSVRELSRSQKLYGQRERVWALAQEKAADVQARLNRSDHGLFHTRTSLQKLSTKLSTQSAHYSQQLKAARNEYLLNLVSTNAHLDHYYQEELPALLKALVSELLEHLREPLTLLSRTELEAAETALEHARRGAQATSQVSWEQDLRLFLQDPGVFSPIPPQKFQPAGNDQVCALELEGVAAESDLEKEVQRWTSRAARDYKIQNHGLRVLQRLEQRRQQASEREAPGLEQRLQEVRQSILRAQVSQVKGAARLALLQGAGLDVQLWLKPAMTQAQDEVEQEQRLSEARLSQRDLSPTAEDAEFSDFEECEETGELFEEPVPAALATRALPCSAHVVFGYQGVRTS
;
A
#
# COMPACT_ATOMS: atom_id res chain seq x y z
N MET A 1 -17.42 25.13 -22.42
CA MET A 1 -16.14 25.67 -21.92
C MET A 1 -16.00 25.10 -20.53
N ASP A 2 -15.25 24.01 -20.33
CA ASP A 2 -14.02 24.07 -19.49
C ASP A 2 -13.20 22.77 -19.55
N SER A 3 -13.17 22.10 -20.70
CA SER A 3 -12.37 20.88 -20.88
C SER A 3 -10.85 21.15 -20.81
N ARG A 4 -10.40 22.40 -20.99
CA ARG A 4 -8.98 22.80 -20.90
C ARG A 4 -8.51 23.03 -19.46
N LEU A 5 -9.41 23.42 -18.55
CA LEU A 5 -9.10 23.64 -17.13
C LEU A 5 -9.04 22.34 -16.31
N SER A 6 -9.64 21.24 -16.79
CA SER A 6 -9.51 19.93 -16.16
C SER A 6 -8.17 19.25 -16.49
N LEU A 7 -7.68 19.41 -17.73
CA LEU A 7 -6.41 18.86 -18.20
C LEU A 7 -5.18 19.50 -17.54
N GLY A 8 -5.25 20.79 -17.19
CA GLY A 8 -4.19 21.47 -16.43
C GLY A 8 -4.15 21.06 -14.95
N ARG A 9 -5.31 20.70 -14.37
CA ARG A 9 -5.41 20.37 -12.95
C ARG A 9 -4.70 19.08 -12.56
N GLY A 10 -4.64 18.08 -13.45
CA GLY A 10 -3.95 16.81 -13.17
C GLY A 10 -2.42 16.90 -13.16
N ARG A 11 -1.84 17.97 -13.73
CA ARG A 11 -0.37 18.18 -13.81
C ARG A 11 0.17 19.09 -12.71
N MET A 12 -0.72 19.74 -11.97
CA MET A 12 -0.35 20.54 -10.81
C MET A 12 -0.07 19.65 -9.61
N VAL A 13 0.85 20.08 -8.74
CA VAL A 13 1.15 19.42 -7.45
C VAL A 13 -0.15 19.11 -6.66
N PHE A 14 -1.09 20.06 -6.63
CA PHE A 14 -2.38 19.90 -5.95
C PHE A 14 -3.27 18.81 -6.58
N GLY A 15 -3.18 18.62 -7.90
CA GLY A 15 -3.90 17.56 -8.60
C GLY A 15 -3.36 16.18 -8.26
N ALA A 16 -2.03 16.03 -8.25
CA ALA A 16 -1.39 14.80 -7.83
C ALA A 16 -1.70 14.47 -6.36
N TRP A 17 -1.65 15.47 -5.46
CA TRP A 17 -2.04 15.30 -4.07
C TRP A 17 -3.50 14.86 -3.92
N ARG A 18 -4.42 15.49 -4.66
CA ARG A 18 -5.83 15.07 -4.68
C ARG A 18 -6.00 13.64 -5.18
N CYS A 19 -5.31 13.24 -6.24
CA CYS A 19 -5.34 11.85 -6.73
C CYS A 19 -4.89 10.85 -5.66
N LEU A 20 -3.89 11.19 -4.85
CA LEU A 20 -3.43 10.35 -3.74
C LEU A 20 -4.49 10.24 -2.63
N LEU A 21 -5.16 11.35 -2.29
CA LEU A 21 -6.27 11.34 -1.33
C LEU A 21 -7.47 10.52 -1.84
N ASP A 22 -7.83 10.67 -3.11
CA ASP A 22 -8.90 9.89 -3.72
C ASP A 22 -8.55 8.39 -3.71
N ALA A 23 -7.27 8.04 -3.90
CA ALA A 23 -6.78 6.67 -3.80
C ALA A 23 -6.89 6.09 -2.39
N THR A 24 -6.58 6.86 -1.33
CA THR A 24 -6.73 6.39 0.05
C THR A 24 -8.19 6.19 0.43
N VAL A 25 -9.08 7.10 0.01
CA VAL A 25 -10.53 6.96 0.21
C VAL A 25 -11.06 5.72 -0.51
N ALA A 26 -10.69 5.52 -1.78
CA ALA A 26 -11.12 4.35 -2.54
C ALA A 26 -10.63 3.03 -1.92
N GLY A 27 -9.38 2.99 -1.44
CA GLY A 27 -8.85 1.84 -0.72
C GLY A 27 -9.61 1.54 0.57
N GLY A 28 -9.96 2.58 1.35
CA GLY A 28 -10.80 2.45 2.53
C GLY A 28 -12.19 1.91 2.22
N GLN A 29 -12.84 2.43 1.17
CA GLN A 29 -14.15 1.96 0.71
C GLN A 29 -14.11 0.50 0.24
N ALA A 30 -13.09 0.10 -0.52
CA ALA A 30 -12.92 -1.28 -0.96
C ALA A 30 -12.77 -2.25 0.23
N ARG A 31 -12.03 -1.83 1.28
CA ARG A 31 -11.91 -2.61 2.53
C ARG A 31 -13.22 -2.70 3.31
N LEU A 32 -14.00 -1.62 3.38
CA LEU A 32 -15.32 -1.64 4.01
C LEU A 32 -16.28 -2.60 3.26
N GLN A 33 -16.32 -2.53 1.93
CA GLN A 33 -17.13 -3.43 1.11
C GLN A 33 -16.71 -4.90 1.30
N ALA A 34 -15.40 -5.18 1.36
CA ALA A 34 -14.92 -6.52 1.66
C ALA A 34 -15.38 -6.99 3.05
N SER A 35 -15.31 -6.12 4.06
CA SER A 35 -15.77 -6.43 5.41
C SER A 35 -17.29 -6.70 5.47
N ASP A 36 -18.09 -5.94 4.74
CA ASP A 36 -19.54 -6.18 4.66
C ASP A 36 -19.84 -7.54 4.04
N ARG A 37 -19.16 -7.91 2.95
CA ARG A 37 -19.29 -9.23 2.32
C ARG A 37 -18.85 -10.37 3.26
N TYR A 38 -17.82 -10.17 4.09
CA TYR A 38 -17.43 -11.14 5.10
C TYR A 38 -18.47 -11.32 6.19
N ARG A 39 -19.09 -10.21 6.62
CA ARG A 39 -20.20 -10.26 7.57
C ARG A 39 -21.38 -11.04 7.01
N ASP A 40 -21.74 -10.81 5.74
CA ASP A 40 -22.85 -11.52 5.08
C ASP A 40 -22.57 -13.02 4.96
N LEU A 41 -21.32 -13.39 4.65
CA LEU A 41 -20.89 -14.79 4.62
C LEU A 41 -20.86 -15.46 6.00
N ALA A 42 -20.46 -14.73 7.04
CA ALA A 42 -20.39 -15.23 8.41
C ALA A 42 -21.79 -15.34 9.08
N GLY A 43 -22.68 -14.40 8.78
CA GLY A 43 -24.03 -14.33 9.33
C GLY A 43 -25.10 -15.05 8.51
N GLY A 44 -24.80 -15.47 7.27
CA GLY A 44 -25.78 -15.95 6.30
C GLY A 44 -26.13 -17.46 6.33
N THR A 45 -26.88 -17.84 5.31
CA THR A 45 -27.44 -19.20 5.03
C THR A 45 -26.41 -20.33 5.07
N GLY A 46 -25.13 -20.04 4.83
CA GLY A 46 -24.07 -21.05 4.78
C GLY A 46 -23.80 -21.78 6.11
N ARG A 47 -24.04 -21.15 7.27
CA ARG A 47 -23.92 -21.84 8.57
C ARG A 47 -25.08 -22.81 8.79
N SER A 48 -26.29 -22.34 8.59
CA SER A 48 -27.51 -23.13 8.75
C SER A 48 -27.56 -24.32 7.77
N ALA A 49 -27.15 -24.13 6.52
CA ALA A 49 -27.11 -25.19 5.52
C ALA A 49 -26.09 -26.29 5.88
N LYS A 50 -24.89 -25.94 6.35
CA LYS A 50 -23.88 -26.93 6.81
C LYS A 50 -24.39 -27.74 8.00
N GLU A 51 -24.99 -27.08 8.99
CA GLU A 51 -25.58 -27.74 10.16
C GLU A 51 -26.69 -28.72 9.73
N GLN A 52 -27.51 -28.35 8.75
CA GLN A 52 -28.54 -29.21 8.20
C GLN A 52 -27.97 -30.44 7.47
N VAL A 53 -26.94 -30.26 6.62
CA VAL A 53 -26.27 -31.36 5.91
C VAL A 53 -25.64 -32.35 6.90
N LEU A 54 -24.92 -31.84 7.92
CA LEU A 54 -24.33 -32.67 8.96
C LEU A 54 -25.38 -33.45 9.75
N ARG A 55 -26.50 -32.81 10.10
CA ARG A 55 -27.60 -33.46 10.80
C ARG A 55 -28.21 -34.59 9.98
N LYS A 56 -28.53 -34.32 8.70
CA LYS A 56 -29.06 -35.33 7.78
C LYS A 56 -28.07 -36.50 7.58
N GLY A 57 -26.78 -36.18 7.48
CA GLY A 57 -25.71 -37.18 7.42
C GLY A 57 -25.68 -38.08 8.66
N ALA A 58 -25.72 -37.48 9.85
CA ALA A 58 -25.75 -38.22 11.12
C ALA A 58 -26.99 -39.13 11.23
N GLU A 59 -28.16 -38.64 10.83
CA GLU A 59 -29.40 -39.45 10.81
C GLU A 59 -29.27 -40.65 9.86
N ASN A 60 -28.65 -40.49 8.70
CA ASN A 60 -28.40 -41.59 7.76
C ASN A 60 -27.41 -42.62 8.31
N PHE A 61 -26.31 -42.18 8.95
CA PHE A 61 -25.37 -43.10 9.61
C PHE A 61 -26.04 -43.88 10.74
N GLN A 62 -26.83 -43.21 11.57
CA GLN A 62 -27.55 -43.86 12.67
C GLN A 62 -28.51 -44.92 12.15
N ARG A 63 -29.19 -44.66 11.03
CA ARG A 63 -30.09 -45.63 10.39
C ARG A 63 -29.34 -46.89 9.94
N ALA A 64 -28.28 -46.74 9.15
CA ALA A 64 -27.48 -47.87 8.67
C ALA A 64 -26.88 -48.69 9.83
N GLN A 65 -26.35 -48.01 10.86
CA GLN A 65 -25.84 -48.69 12.06
C GLN A 65 -26.93 -49.43 12.83
N ALA A 66 -28.15 -48.90 12.90
CA ALA A 66 -29.26 -49.56 13.56
C ALA A 66 -29.68 -50.85 12.82
N GLU A 67 -29.63 -50.85 11.49
CA GLU A 67 -29.93 -52.02 10.65
C GLU A 67 -28.89 -53.14 10.83
N VAL A 68 -27.59 -52.80 10.80
CA VAL A 68 -26.52 -53.76 11.09
C VAL A 68 -26.63 -54.32 12.51
N LEU A 69 -26.91 -53.45 13.49
CA LEU A 69 -27.11 -53.86 14.88
C LEU A 69 -28.28 -54.82 15.03
N GLN A 70 -29.34 -54.65 14.24
CA GLN A 70 -30.48 -55.55 14.21
C GLN A 70 -30.09 -56.95 13.70
N SER A 71 -29.31 -57.05 12.63
CA SER A 71 -28.77 -58.35 12.15
C SER A 71 -27.91 -59.05 13.21
N VAL A 72 -27.03 -58.30 13.90
CA VAL A 72 -26.21 -58.86 14.99
C VAL A 72 -27.06 -59.34 16.17
N ARG A 73 -28.15 -58.65 16.49
CA ARG A 73 -29.10 -59.07 17.53
C ARG A 73 -29.81 -60.37 17.14
N GLU A 74 -30.20 -60.53 15.89
CA GLU A 74 -30.83 -61.75 15.37
C GLU A 74 -29.88 -62.94 15.41
N LEU A 75 -28.62 -62.74 15.02
CA LEU A 75 -27.56 -63.74 15.17
C LEU A 75 -27.43 -64.19 16.63
N SER A 76 -27.33 -63.25 17.58
CA SER A 76 -27.24 -63.55 19.02
C SER A 76 -28.44 -64.36 19.53
N ARG A 77 -29.65 -64.09 19.03
CA ARG A 77 -30.86 -64.87 19.39
C ARG A 77 -30.76 -66.30 18.88
N SER A 78 -30.39 -66.51 17.62
CA SER A 78 -30.22 -67.86 17.06
C SER A 78 -29.10 -68.66 17.73
N GLN A 79 -28.00 -68.00 18.10
CA GLN A 79 -26.90 -68.62 18.85
C GLN A 79 -27.36 -69.12 20.23
N LYS A 80 -28.12 -68.28 20.96
CA LYS A 80 -28.69 -68.66 22.27
C LYS A 80 -29.65 -69.83 22.14
N LEU A 81 -30.51 -69.83 21.12
CA LEU A 81 -31.45 -70.93 20.86
C LEU A 81 -30.72 -72.23 20.56
N TYR A 82 -29.69 -72.18 19.69
CA TYR A 82 -28.83 -73.33 19.41
C TYR A 82 -28.21 -73.92 20.69
N GLY A 83 -27.58 -73.09 21.53
CA GLY A 83 -26.98 -73.54 22.79
C GLY A 83 -28.00 -74.03 23.82
N GLN A 84 -29.25 -73.57 23.78
CA GLN A 84 -30.34 -74.15 24.58
C GLN A 84 -30.72 -75.55 24.08
N ARG A 85 -30.91 -75.73 22.76
CA ARG A 85 -31.26 -77.03 22.17
C ARG A 85 -30.15 -78.07 22.35
N GLU A 86 -28.89 -77.64 22.29
CA GLU A 86 -27.74 -78.50 22.52
C GLU A 86 -27.75 -79.09 23.93
N ARG A 87 -27.98 -78.25 24.95
CA ARG A 87 -28.09 -78.69 26.36
C ARG A 87 -29.25 -79.67 26.57
N VAL A 88 -30.42 -79.39 26.00
CA VAL A 88 -31.59 -80.27 26.12
C VAL A 88 -31.32 -81.62 25.45
N TRP A 89 -30.69 -81.63 24.28
CA TRP A 89 -30.32 -82.86 23.59
C TRP A 89 -29.26 -83.66 24.35
N ALA A 90 -28.23 -83.00 24.90
CA ALA A 90 -27.20 -83.65 25.71
C ALA A 90 -27.78 -84.34 26.96
N LEU A 91 -28.67 -83.65 27.68
CA LEU A 91 -29.39 -84.24 28.83
C LEU A 91 -30.28 -85.42 28.42
N ALA A 92 -30.91 -85.37 27.25
CA ALA A 92 -31.70 -86.48 26.72
C ALA A 92 -30.82 -87.68 26.36
N GLN A 93 -29.62 -87.45 25.80
CA GLN A 93 -28.64 -88.48 25.51
C GLN A 93 -28.09 -89.14 26.78
N GLU A 94 -27.77 -88.37 27.80
CA GLU A 94 -27.30 -88.89 29.09
C GLU A 94 -28.35 -89.81 29.73
N LYS A 95 -29.63 -89.37 29.77
CA LYS A 95 -30.74 -90.18 30.27
C LYS A 95 -30.96 -91.46 29.47
N ALA A 96 -30.85 -91.38 28.13
CA ALA A 96 -30.97 -92.55 27.28
C ALA A 96 -29.81 -93.54 27.50
N ALA A 97 -28.58 -93.03 27.66
CA ALA A 97 -27.39 -93.84 27.93
C ALA A 97 -27.46 -94.54 29.30
N ASP A 98 -27.94 -93.85 30.34
CA ASP A 98 -28.16 -94.45 31.66
C ASP A 98 -29.16 -95.61 31.63
N VAL A 99 -30.33 -95.40 31.01
CA VAL A 99 -31.35 -96.45 30.86
C VAL A 99 -30.82 -97.61 30.01
N GLN A 100 -30.05 -97.33 28.96
CA GLN A 100 -29.45 -98.37 28.12
C GLN A 100 -28.36 -99.16 28.87
N ALA A 101 -27.53 -98.49 29.69
CA ALA A 101 -26.53 -99.14 30.52
C ALA A 101 -27.18 -100.09 31.55
N ARG A 102 -28.27 -99.64 32.21
CA ARG A 102 -29.07 -100.47 33.13
C ARG A 102 -29.71 -101.67 32.43
N LEU A 103 -30.17 -101.50 31.19
CA LEU A 103 -30.71 -102.59 30.37
C LEU A 103 -29.64 -103.63 30.00
N ASN A 104 -28.43 -103.18 29.63
CA ASN A 104 -27.30 -104.03 29.25
C ASN A 104 -26.74 -104.83 30.43
N ARG A 105 -26.71 -104.25 31.64
CA ARG A 105 -26.25 -104.92 32.87
C ARG A 105 -27.31 -105.85 33.49
N SER A 106 -28.51 -105.91 32.92
CA SER A 106 -29.67 -106.58 33.53
C SER A 106 -29.98 -106.11 34.97
N ASP A 107 -29.71 -104.83 35.27
CA ASP A 107 -29.98 -104.22 36.58
C ASP A 107 -31.49 -103.97 36.75
N HIS A 108 -32.20 -105.02 37.15
CA HIS A 108 -33.65 -104.99 37.41
C HIS A 108 -33.84 -104.72 38.89
N GLY A 109 -33.88 -103.45 39.29
CA GLY A 109 -34.29 -103.08 40.65
C GLY A 109 -35.67 -103.69 40.97
N LEU A 110 -35.95 -103.93 42.25
CA LEU A 110 -37.12 -104.64 42.79
C LEU A 110 -38.51 -104.24 42.24
N PHE A 111 -38.61 -103.12 41.48
CA PHE A 111 -39.85 -102.59 40.90
C PHE A 111 -39.82 -102.36 39.37
N HIS A 112 -38.79 -102.79 38.63
CA HIS A 112 -38.72 -102.62 37.17
C HIS A 112 -38.46 -103.94 36.44
N THR A 113 -39.43 -104.36 35.62
CA THR A 113 -39.31 -105.54 34.75
C THR A 113 -38.51 -105.21 33.49
N ARG A 114 -37.80 -106.19 32.93
CA ARG A 114 -37.04 -106.08 31.67
C ARG A 114 -37.84 -105.40 30.54
N THR A 115 -39.11 -105.79 30.40
CA THR A 115 -40.06 -105.24 29.43
C THR A 115 -40.40 -103.77 29.68
N SER A 116 -40.48 -103.34 30.94
CA SER A 116 -40.70 -101.92 31.28
C SER A 116 -39.49 -101.04 30.95
N LEU A 117 -38.26 -101.53 31.17
CA LEU A 117 -37.03 -100.84 30.79
C LEU A 117 -36.86 -100.77 29.27
N GLN A 118 -37.24 -101.80 28.53
CA GLN A 118 -37.27 -101.78 27.06
C GLN A 118 -38.27 -100.74 26.51
N LYS A 119 -39.48 -100.63 27.09
CA LYS A 119 -40.46 -99.58 26.74
C LYS A 119 -39.94 -98.17 27.07
N LEU A 120 -39.24 -98.01 28.19
CA LEU A 120 -38.63 -96.73 28.56
C LEU A 120 -37.47 -96.36 27.61
N SER A 121 -36.61 -97.31 27.27
CA SER A 121 -35.51 -97.12 26.31
C SER A 121 -36.03 -96.70 24.93
N THR A 122 -37.06 -97.37 24.41
CA THR A 122 -37.70 -96.99 23.13
C THR A 122 -38.35 -95.59 23.19
N LYS A 123 -38.99 -95.23 24.30
CA LYS A 123 -39.53 -93.87 24.52
C LYS A 123 -38.43 -92.80 24.58
N LEU A 124 -37.31 -93.06 25.27
CA LEU A 124 -36.19 -92.12 25.31
C LEU A 124 -35.47 -92.03 23.97
N SER A 125 -35.39 -93.12 23.20
CA SER A 125 -34.84 -93.14 21.85
C SER A 125 -35.65 -92.25 20.89
N THR A 126 -36.99 -92.36 20.92
CA THR A 126 -37.87 -91.48 20.11
C THR A 126 -37.79 -90.02 20.54
N GLN A 127 -37.74 -89.74 21.85
CA GLN A 127 -37.52 -88.37 22.36
C GLN A 127 -36.14 -87.81 21.96
N SER A 128 -35.09 -88.63 22.02
CA SER A 128 -33.74 -88.25 21.60
C SER A 128 -33.67 -87.92 20.11
N ALA A 129 -34.35 -88.71 19.26
CA ALA A 129 -34.47 -88.43 17.83
C ALA A 129 -35.18 -87.09 17.56
N HIS A 130 -36.27 -86.80 18.27
CA HIS A 130 -36.98 -85.52 18.18
C HIS A 130 -36.09 -84.34 18.62
N TYR A 131 -35.39 -84.43 19.76
CA TYR A 131 -34.46 -83.37 20.19
C TYR A 131 -33.27 -83.21 19.23
N SER A 132 -32.80 -84.30 18.61
CA SER A 132 -31.76 -84.25 17.58
C SER A 132 -32.23 -83.45 16.37
N GLN A 133 -33.47 -83.67 15.92
CA GLN A 133 -34.06 -82.90 14.83
C GLN A 133 -34.21 -81.41 15.19
N GLN A 134 -34.68 -81.09 16.40
CA GLN A 134 -34.77 -79.70 16.87
C GLN A 134 -33.40 -79.02 16.96
N LEU A 135 -32.37 -79.74 17.42
CA LEU A 135 -31.00 -79.22 17.46
C LEU A 135 -30.47 -78.94 16.04
N LYS A 136 -30.70 -79.85 15.09
CA LYS A 136 -30.33 -79.65 13.68
C LYS A 136 -31.03 -78.43 13.09
N ALA A 137 -32.32 -78.24 13.35
CA ALA A 137 -33.07 -77.07 12.90
C ALA A 137 -32.49 -75.77 13.46
N ALA A 138 -32.25 -75.69 14.78
CA ALA A 138 -31.66 -74.52 15.42
C ALA A 138 -30.22 -74.25 14.95
N ARG A 139 -29.43 -75.30 14.67
CA ARG A 139 -28.08 -75.17 14.09
C ARG A 139 -28.15 -74.58 12.69
N ASN A 140 -29.04 -75.08 11.85
CA ASN A 140 -29.19 -74.59 10.48
C ASN A 140 -29.61 -73.12 10.48
N GLU A 141 -30.57 -72.73 11.32
CA GLU A 141 -31.00 -71.34 11.48
C GLU A 141 -29.84 -70.44 11.95
N TYR A 142 -29.06 -70.88 12.94
CA TYR A 142 -27.87 -70.14 13.38
C TYR A 142 -26.83 -69.97 12.27
N LEU A 143 -26.55 -71.02 11.49
CA LEU A 143 -25.60 -70.95 10.37
C LEU A 143 -26.09 -70.01 9.26
N LEU A 144 -27.40 -70.02 8.95
CA LEU A 144 -27.99 -69.10 7.97
C LEU A 144 -27.89 -67.64 8.45
N ASN A 145 -28.23 -67.37 9.71
CA ASN A 145 -28.09 -66.04 10.29
C ASN A 145 -26.64 -65.59 10.36
N LEU A 146 -25.69 -66.51 10.62
CA LEU A 146 -24.26 -66.20 10.66
C LEU A 146 -23.76 -65.73 9.30
N VAL A 147 -24.06 -66.48 8.24
CA VAL A 147 -23.66 -66.10 6.87
C VAL A 147 -24.33 -64.79 6.44
N SER A 148 -25.63 -64.63 6.72
CA SER A 148 -26.36 -63.39 6.40
C SER A 148 -25.81 -62.17 7.15
N THR A 149 -25.48 -62.32 8.44
CA THR A 149 -24.94 -61.22 9.25
C THR A 149 -23.53 -60.84 8.81
N ASN A 150 -22.68 -61.84 8.51
CA ASN A 150 -21.35 -61.58 7.99
C ASN A 150 -21.41 -60.85 6.63
N ALA A 151 -22.29 -61.30 5.72
CA ALA A 151 -22.49 -60.61 4.44
C ALA A 151 -22.97 -59.15 4.61
N HIS A 152 -23.88 -58.90 5.56
CA HIS A 152 -24.34 -57.53 5.85
C HIS A 152 -23.21 -56.67 6.46
N LEU A 153 -22.40 -57.22 7.37
CA LEU A 153 -21.24 -56.53 7.93
C LEU A 153 -20.21 -56.20 6.84
N ASP A 154 -19.89 -57.15 5.97
CA ASP A 154 -18.97 -56.95 4.86
C ASP A 154 -19.49 -55.85 3.92
N HIS A 155 -20.78 -55.89 3.55
CA HIS A 155 -21.39 -54.86 2.71
C HIS A 155 -21.40 -53.48 3.37
N TYR A 156 -21.74 -53.41 4.66
CA TYR A 156 -21.75 -52.15 5.41
C TYR A 156 -20.37 -51.49 5.41
N TYR A 157 -19.30 -52.25 5.68
CA TYR A 157 -17.96 -51.68 5.77
C TYR A 157 -17.31 -51.41 4.41
N GLN A 158 -17.56 -52.25 3.41
CA GLN A 158 -16.90 -52.13 2.11
C GLN A 158 -17.63 -51.17 1.16
N GLU A 159 -18.95 -51.05 1.27
CA GLU A 159 -19.78 -50.33 0.30
C GLU A 159 -20.60 -49.19 0.94
N GLU A 160 -21.46 -49.50 1.91
CA GLU A 160 -22.42 -48.51 2.43
C GLU A 160 -21.73 -47.38 3.20
N LEU A 161 -20.83 -47.69 4.13
CA LEU A 161 -20.14 -46.71 4.95
C LEU A 161 -19.30 -45.75 4.09
N PRO A 162 -18.46 -46.22 3.15
CA PRO A 162 -17.78 -45.35 2.19
C PRO A 162 -18.74 -44.50 1.34
N ALA A 163 -19.85 -45.06 0.87
CA ALA A 163 -20.83 -44.33 0.07
C ALA A 163 -21.51 -43.20 0.86
N LEU A 164 -21.91 -43.47 2.11
CA LEU A 164 -22.49 -42.48 3.03
C LEU A 164 -21.51 -41.35 3.35
N LEU A 165 -20.25 -41.69 3.64
CA LEU A 165 -19.19 -40.69 3.89
C LEU A 165 -18.92 -39.84 2.65
N LYS A 166 -18.83 -40.46 1.48
CA LYS A 166 -18.63 -39.76 0.21
C LYS A 166 -19.77 -38.78 -0.06
N ALA A 167 -21.02 -39.22 0.08
CA ALA A 167 -22.19 -38.36 -0.11
C ALA A 167 -22.18 -37.15 0.85
N LEU A 168 -21.92 -37.38 2.15
CA LEU A 168 -21.84 -36.31 3.13
C LEU A 168 -20.74 -35.30 2.80
N VAL A 169 -19.53 -35.78 2.49
CA VAL A 169 -18.39 -34.92 2.18
C VAL A 169 -18.61 -34.15 0.88
N SER A 170 -19.18 -34.79 -0.15
CA SER A 170 -19.53 -34.12 -1.41
C SER A 170 -20.53 -32.99 -1.20
N GLU A 171 -21.65 -33.25 -0.51
CA GLU A 171 -22.64 -32.22 -0.20
C GLU A 171 -22.00 -31.08 0.62
N LEU A 172 -21.18 -31.38 1.62
CA LEU A 172 -20.50 -30.37 2.44
C LEU A 172 -19.52 -29.51 1.63
N LEU A 173 -18.77 -30.13 0.71
CA LEU A 173 -17.83 -29.42 -0.17
C LEU A 173 -18.55 -28.48 -1.13
N GLU A 174 -19.70 -28.88 -1.69
CA GLU A 174 -20.51 -27.99 -2.52
C GLU A 174 -20.93 -26.73 -1.76
N HIS A 175 -21.39 -26.88 -0.51
CA HIS A 175 -21.76 -25.75 0.35
C HIS A 175 -20.57 -24.89 0.82
N LEU A 176 -19.34 -25.42 0.80
CA LEU A 176 -18.14 -24.68 1.18
C LEU A 176 -17.45 -24.00 0.00
N ARG A 177 -17.56 -24.56 -1.20
CA ARG A 177 -16.85 -24.09 -2.39
C ARG A 177 -17.22 -22.67 -2.77
N GLU A 178 -18.51 -22.36 -2.84
CA GLU A 178 -18.98 -21.03 -3.20
C GLU A 178 -18.54 -19.96 -2.19
N PRO A 179 -18.76 -20.13 -0.87
CA PRO A 179 -18.28 -19.18 0.13
C PRO A 179 -16.76 -18.94 0.07
N LEU A 180 -15.95 -19.99 -0.06
CA LEU A 180 -14.50 -19.88 -0.16
C LEU A 180 -14.07 -19.14 -1.43
N THR A 181 -14.72 -19.45 -2.56
CA THR A 181 -14.46 -18.76 -3.83
C THR A 181 -14.83 -17.27 -3.73
N LEU A 182 -15.95 -16.95 -3.08
CA LEU A 182 -16.40 -15.57 -2.90
C LEU A 182 -15.47 -14.79 -1.97
N LEU A 183 -14.95 -15.42 -0.90
CA LEU A 183 -13.93 -14.83 -0.03
C LEU A 183 -12.66 -14.47 -0.83
N SER A 184 -12.11 -15.44 -1.57
CA SER A 184 -10.91 -15.20 -2.39
C SER A 184 -11.13 -14.12 -3.44
N ARG A 185 -12.30 -14.13 -4.11
CA ARG A 185 -12.66 -13.11 -5.10
C ARG A 185 -12.80 -11.72 -4.48
N THR A 186 -13.36 -11.63 -3.28
CA THR A 186 -13.54 -10.35 -2.57
C THR A 186 -12.20 -9.74 -2.17
N GLU A 187 -11.26 -10.52 -1.65
CA GLU A 187 -9.89 -10.03 -1.40
C GLU A 187 -9.20 -9.58 -2.69
N LEU A 188 -9.35 -10.35 -3.78
CA LEU A 188 -8.75 -10.01 -5.07
C LEU A 188 -9.29 -8.67 -5.61
N GLU A 189 -10.61 -8.50 -5.64
CA GLU A 189 -11.26 -7.26 -6.09
C GLU A 189 -10.81 -6.04 -5.27
N ALA A 190 -10.67 -6.20 -3.95
CA ALA A 190 -10.18 -5.12 -3.08
C ALA A 190 -8.71 -4.76 -3.36
N ALA A 191 -7.86 -5.77 -3.60
CA ALA A 191 -6.46 -5.57 -3.93
C ALA A 191 -6.27 -4.93 -5.32
N GLU A 192 -7.04 -5.36 -6.32
CA GLU A 192 -7.03 -4.78 -7.67
C GLU A 192 -7.44 -3.31 -7.64
N THR A 193 -8.50 -2.98 -6.91
CA THR A 193 -8.96 -1.60 -6.72
C THR A 193 -7.85 -0.73 -6.12
N ALA A 194 -7.23 -1.20 -5.03
CA ALA A 194 -6.13 -0.47 -4.38
C ALA A 194 -4.93 -0.26 -5.32
N LEU A 195 -4.56 -1.30 -6.09
CA LEU A 195 -3.46 -1.25 -7.05
C LEU A 195 -3.74 -0.25 -8.19
N GLU A 196 -4.96 -0.25 -8.73
CA GLU A 196 -5.34 0.64 -9.81
C GLU A 196 -5.27 2.11 -9.38
N HIS A 197 -5.81 2.42 -8.19
CA HIS A 197 -5.75 3.76 -7.61
C HIS A 197 -4.31 4.19 -7.30
N ALA A 198 -3.47 3.29 -6.78
CA ALA A 198 -2.05 3.56 -6.55
C ALA A 198 -1.29 3.86 -7.86
N ARG A 199 -1.56 3.11 -8.93
CA ARG A 199 -0.98 3.36 -10.26
C ARG A 199 -1.39 4.72 -10.81
N ARG A 200 -2.67 5.08 -10.70
CA ARG A 200 -3.17 6.40 -11.08
C ARG A 200 -2.47 7.52 -10.29
N GLY A 201 -2.32 7.34 -8.98
CA GLY A 201 -1.57 8.26 -8.13
C GLY A 201 -0.11 8.42 -8.56
N ALA A 202 0.60 7.32 -8.80
CA ALA A 202 1.99 7.33 -9.27
C ALA A 202 2.15 8.04 -10.62
N GLN A 203 1.22 7.81 -11.55
CA GLN A 203 1.19 8.48 -12.85
C GLN A 203 0.91 9.99 -12.72
N ALA A 204 0.02 10.39 -11.82
CA ALA A 204 -0.25 11.80 -11.57
C ALA A 204 1.00 12.50 -11.01
N THR A 205 1.66 11.88 -10.03
CA THR A 205 2.89 12.42 -9.43
C THR A 205 4.03 12.54 -10.44
N SER A 206 4.19 11.57 -11.35
CA SER A 206 5.27 11.62 -12.36
C SER A 206 5.06 12.69 -13.44
N GLN A 207 3.83 13.19 -13.60
CA GLN A 207 3.49 14.26 -14.53
C GLN A 207 3.55 15.66 -13.91
N VAL A 208 3.85 15.76 -12.60
CA VAL A 208 3.99 17.04 -11.91
C VAL A 208 5.20 17.79 -12.45
N SER A 209 4.97 19.00 -12.95
CA SER A 209 6.02 19.88 -13.46
C SER A 209 5.88 21.27 -12.88
N TRP A 210 6.79 21.62 -11.98
CA TRP A 210 6.87 22.97 -11.41
C TRP A 210 7.00 24.05 -12.49
N GLU A 211 7.77 23.81 -13.55
CA GLU A 211 7.93 24.76 -14.64
C GLU A 211 6.60 25.06 -15.35
N GLN A 212 5.78 24.03 -15.52
CA GLN A 212 4.48 24.14 -16.16
C GLN A 212 3.49 24.88 -15.25
N ASP A 213 3.51 24.60 -13.95
CA ASP A 213 2.74 25.30 -12.93
C ASP A 213 3.11 26.78 -12.85
N LEU A 214 4.42 27.10 -12.86
CA LEU A 214 4.92 28.46 -12.87
C LEU A 214 4.51 29.21 -14.14
N ARG A 215 4.58 28.57 -15.31
CA ARG A 215 4.11 29.18 -16.57
C ARG A 215 2.62 29.51 -16.52
N LEU A 216 1.79 28.63 -15.97
CA LEU A 216 0.36 28.87 -15.79
C LEU A 216 0.10 30.02 -14.82
N PHE A 217 0.85 30.08 -13.72
CA PHE A 217 0.75 31.16 -12.74
C PHE A 217 1.16 32.53 -13.31
N LEU A 218 2.25 32.59 -14.07
CA LEU A 218 2.71 33.83 -14.71
C LEU A 218 1.81 34.29 -15.86
N GLN A 219 1.03 33.38 -16.47
CA GLN A 219 0.04 33.69 -17.49
C GLN A 219 -1.30 34.17 -16.91
N ASP A 220 -1.48 34.12 -15.59
CA ASP A 220 -2.72 34.54 -14.94
C ASP A 220 -2.95 36.05 -15.19
N PRO A 221 -4.07 36.46 -15.81
CA PRO A 221 -4.27 37.84 -16.22
C PRO A 221 -4.27 38.80 -15.02
N GLY A 222 -3.47 39.87 -15.11
CA GLY A 222 -3.57 41.04 -14.22
C GLY A 222 -2.56 41.12 -13.07
N VAL A 223 -1.91 40.03 -12.65
CA VAL A 223 -0.92 40.11 -11.55
C VAL A 223 0.51 40.30 -12.07
N PHE A 224 0.93 39.51 -13.07
CA PHE A 224 2.32 39.54 -13.56
C PHE A 224 2.48 40.09 -14.98
N SER A 225 1.45 40.71 -15.55
CA SER A 225 1.51 41.28 -16.90
C SER A 225 2.66 42.28 -17.05
N PRO A 226 3.41 42.24 -18.17
CA PRO A 226 4.49 43.18 -18.39
C PRO A 226 3.96 44.62 -18.42
N ILE A 227 4.64 45.51 -17.72
CA ILE A 227 4.34 46.95 -17.76
C ILE A 227 4.88 47.48 -19.10
N PRO A 228 4.13 48.36 -19.80
CA PRO A 228 4.63 49.00 -21.02
C PRO A 228 5.99 49.69 -20.78
N PRO A 229 6.88 49.73 -21.79
CA PRO A 229 8.17 50.41 -21.65
C PRO A 229 7.96 51.88 -21.29
N GLN A 230 8.68 52.34 -20.28
CA GLN A 230 8.71 53.75 -19.87
C GLN A 230 9.29 54.57 -21.02
N LYS A 231 8.72 55.75 -21.27
CA LYS A 231 9.12 56.66 -22.35
C LYS A 231 9.53 58.00 -21.76
N PHE A 232 10.48 58.66 -22.41
CA PHE A 232 10.84 60.05 -22.10
C PHE A 232 9.60 60.95 -22.21
N GLN A 233 9.39 61.81 -21.21
CA GLN A 233 8.28 62.75 -21.15
C GLN A 233 8.84 64.17 -21.27
N PRO A 234 8.82 64.79 -22.48
CA PRO A 234 9.37 66.12 -22.67
C PRO A 234 8.56 67.15 -21.86
N ALA A 235 9.26 68.06 -21.20
CA ALA A 235 8.65 69.16 -20.47
C ALA A 235 8.47 70.39 -21.39
N GLY A 236 7.25 70.92 -21.47
CA GLY A 236 6.96 72.11 -22.28
C GLY A 236 7.15 71.86 -23.78
N ASN A 237 8.02 72.65 -24.41
CA ASN A 237 8.30 72.59 -25.87
C ASN A 237 9.62 71.87 -26.19
N ASP A 238 10.16 71.08 -25.26
CA ASP A 238 11.39 70.33 -25.49
C ASP A 238 11.19 69.31 -26.64
N GLN A 239 12.03 69.42 -27.67
CA GLN A 239 12.04 68.51 -28.82
C GLN A 239 13.26 67.59 -28.81
N VAL A 240 14.17 67.76 -27.85
CA VAL A 240 15.39 66.97 -27.73
C VAL A 240 15.05 65.67 -27.01
N CYS A 241 15.31 64.55 -27.67
CA CYS A 241 15.06 63.20 -27.14
C CYS A 241 16.31 62.30 -27.24
N ALA A 242 17.48 62.92 -27.49
CA ALA A 242 18.77 62.25 -27.65
C ALA A 242 19.81 62.93 -26.74
N LEU A 243 20.90 62.22 -26.43
CA LEU A 243 22.02 62.79 -25.67
C LEU A 243 22.71 63.88 -26.49
N GLU A 244 22.93 65.04 -25.87
CA GLU A 244 23.65 66.17 -26.48
C GLU A 244 25.10 66.20 -25.99
N LEU A 245 26.03 66.38 -26.93
CA LEU A 245 27.47 66.49 -26.68
C LEU A 245 27.98 67.93 -26.78
N GLU A 246 27.09 68.92 -26.96
CA GLU A 246 27.50 70.29 -27.26
C GLU A 246 28.10 71.00 -26.04
N GLY A 247 29.43 71.14 -26.03
CA GLY A 247 30.19 71.96 -25.09
C GLY A 247 31.30 71.21 -24.35
N VAL A 248 32.49 71.82 -24.24
CA VAL A 248 33.69 71.22 -23.62
C VAL A 248 33.45 70.76 -22.17
N ALA A 249 32.50 71.38 -21.47
CA ALA A 249 32.10 70.98 -20.12
C ALA A 249 31.17 69.74 -20.11
N ALA A 250 30.24 69.65 -21.07
CA ALA A 250 29.28 68.54 -21.19
C ALA A 250 29.97 67.23 -21.59
N GLU A 251 30.95 67.30 -22.50
CA GLU A 251 31.80 66.15 -22.85
C GLU A 251 32.53 65.61 -21.61
N SER A 252 33.08 66.51 -20.76
CA SER A 252 33.82 66.12 -19.55
C SER A 252 32.96 65.44 -18.47
N ASP A 253 31.65 65.76 -18.40
CA ASP A 253 30.74 65.19 -17.41
C ASP A 253 30.17 63.85 -17.87
N LEU A 254 29.87 63.70 -19.18
CA LEU A 254 29.48 62.41 -19.75
C LEU A 254 30.65 61.41 -19.74
N GLU A 255 31.89 61.87 -19.94
CA GLU A 255 33.10 61.03 -19.78
C GLU A 255 33.27 60.52 -18.34
N LYS A 256 33.00 61.36 -17.33
CA LYS A 256 32.97 60.91 -15.92
C LYS A 256 31.87 59.89 -15.68
N GLU A 257 30.71 60.03 -16.32
CA GLU A 257 29.64 59.04 -16.23
C GLU A 257 30.05 57.71 -16.88
N VAL A 258 30.74 57.74 -18.02
CA VAL A 258 31.35 56.53 -18.62
C VAL A 258 32.29 55.87 -17.61
N GLN A 259 33.24 56.60 -17.04
CA GLN A 259 34.18 56.07 -16.04
C GLN A 259 33.49 55.49 -14.81
N ARG A 260 32.42 56.14 -14.33
CA ARG A 260 31.61 55.66 -13.19
C ARG A 260 30.96 54.32 -13.51
N TRP A 261 30.30 54.18 -14.67
CA TRP A 261 29.59 52.96 -15.04
C TRP A 261 30.51 51.82 -15.48
N THR A 262 31.68 52.11 -16.07
CA THR A 262 32.69 51.08 -16.33
C THR A 262 33.30 50.55 -15.04
N SER A 263 33.62 51.44 -14.08
CA SER A 263 34.08 51.05 -12.74
C SER A 263 33.01 50.25 -11.98
N ARG A 264 31.73 50.62 -12.14
CA ARG A 264 30.61 49.86 -11.56
C ARG A 264 30.47 48.48 -12.20
N ALA A 265 30.57 48.37 -13.53
CA ALA A 265 30.51 47.10 -14.24
C ALA A 265 31.62 46.12 -13.79
N ALA A 266 32.84 46.63 -13.63
CA ALA A 266 33.97 45.87 -13.09
C ALA A 266 33.70 45.35 -11.66
N ARG A 267 33.11 46.18 -10.79
CA ARG A 267 32.71 45.77 -9.43
C ARG A 267 31.58 44.75 -9.43
N ASP A 268 30.52 44.97 -10.20
CA ASP A 268 29.40 44.03 -10.32
C ASP A 268 29.87 42.66 -10.85
N TYR A 269 30.84 42.64 -11.78
CA TYR A 269 31.47 41.42 -12.26
C TYR A 269 32.21 40.66 -11.13
N LYS A 270 32.97 41.36 -10.29
CA LYS A 270 33.64 40.76 -9.12
C LYS A 270 32.62 40.19 -8.13
N ILE A 271 31.56 40.94 -7.82
CA ILE A 271 30.48 40.51 -6.91
C ILE A 271 29.81 39.23 -7.42
N GLN A 272 29.47 39.17 -8.71
CA GLN A 272 28.84 37.96 -9.28
C GLN A 272 29.76 36.74 -9.21
N ASN A 273 31.03 36.89 -9.61
CA ASN A 273 31.98 35.77 -9.59
C ASN A 273 32.35 35.31 -8.18
N HIS A 274 32.47 36.24 -7.23
CA HIS A 274 32.68 35.89 -5.82
C HIS A 274 31.42 35.22 -5.24
N GLY A 275 30.24 35.83 -5.44
CA GLY A 275 28.97 35.29 -4.98
C GLY A 275 28.68 33.88 -5.49
N LEU A 276 28.94 33.60 -6.78
CA LEU A 276 28.76 32.24 -7.33
C LEU A 276 29.65 31.20 -6.65
N ARG A 277 30.90 31.56 -6.33
CA ARG A 277 31.83 30.67 -5.61
C ARG A 277 31.38 30.41 -4.18
N VAL A 278 30.97 31.47 -3.47
CA VAL A 278 30.41 31.35 -2.12
C VAL A 278 29.15 30.47 -2.13
N LEU A 279 28.26 30.69 -3.10
CA LEU A 279 27.02 29.93 -3.25
C LEU A 279 27.29 28.43 -3.46
N GLN A 280 28.25 28.07 -4.33
CA GLN A 280 28.67 26.68 -4.51
C GLN A 280 29.20 26.04 -3.21
N ARG A 281 30.02 26.77 -2.44
CA ARG A 281 30.54 26.29 -1.15
C ARG A 281 29.43 26.08 -0.12
N LEU A 282 28.52 27.05 0.01
CA LEU A 282 27.37 26.96 0.91
C LEU A 282 26.42 25.82 0.51
N GLU A 283 26.21 25.56 -0.79
CA GLU A 283 25.40 24.43 -1.27
C GLU A 283 26.05 23.07 -0.98
N GLN A 284 27.37 22.96 -1.07
CA GLN A 284 28.10 21.75 -0.63
C GLN A 284 27.98 21.54 0.89
N ARG A 285 28.13 22.61 1.68
CA ARG A 285 27.97 22.58 3.14
C ARG A 285 26.55 22.18 3.53
N ARG A 286 25.53 22.61 2.78
CA ARG A 286 24.12 22.26 3.01
C ARG A 286 23.86 20.75 3.00
N GLN A 287 24.57 20.01 2.14
CA GLN A 287 24.44 18.54 2.05
C GLN A 287 24.98 17.81 3.29
N GLN A 288 25.85 18.46 4.06
CA GLN A 288 26.54 17.90 5.23
C GLN A 288 26.08 18.56 6.54
N ALA A 289 25.25 19.59 6.47
CA ALA A 289 24.81 20.38 7.61
C ALA A 289 23.84 19.62 8.50
N SER A 290 23.92 19.88 9.81
CA SER A 290 22.95 19.35 10.79
C SER A 290 21.64 20.15 10.78
N GLU A 291 20.55 19.55 11.26
CA GLU A 291 19.22 20.20 11.32
C GLU A 291 19.21 21.53 12.11
N ARG A 292 20.14 21.72 13.06
CA ARG A 292 20.26 22.96 13.85
C ARG A 292 20.92 24.11 13.09
N GLU A 293 21.82 23.82 12.14
CA GLU A 293 22.54 24.83 11.34
C GLU A 293 21.80 25.19 10.04
N ALA A 294 20.87 24.32 9.61
CA ALA A 294 20.09 24.47 8.40
C ALA A 294 19.42 25.87 8.21
N PRO A 295 18.75 26.48 9.21
CA PRO A 295 18.08 27.77 8.99
C PRO A 295 19.07 28.93 8.79
N GLY A 296 20.17 28.96 9.53
CA GLY A 296 21.21 30.00 9.37
C GLY A 296 21.95 29.87 8.04
N LEU A 297 22.18 28.64 7.58
CA LEU A 297 22.79 28.39 6.27
C LEU A 297 21.84 28.79 5.12
N GLU A 298 20.54 28.49 5.25
CA GLU A 298 19.54 28.90 4.24
C GLU A 298 19.44 30.42 4.14
N GLN A 299 19.51 31.14 5.27
CA GLN A 299 19.55 32.60 5.28
C GLN A 299 20.78 33.14 4.52
N ARG A 300 21.99 32.62 4.79
CA ARG A 300 23.21 33.02 4.09
C ARG A 300 23.14 32.74 2.58
N LEU A 301 22.60 31.58 2.20
CA LEU A 301 22.36 31.24 0.79
C LEU A 301 21.43 32.25 0.11
N GLN A 302 20.38 32.67 0.81
CA GLN A 302 19.44 33.68 0.32
C GLN A 302 20.10 35.05 0.15
N GLU A 303 20.91 35.50 1.12
CA GLU A 303 21.64 36.77 1.08
C GLU A 303 22.61 36.82 -0.10
N VAL A 304 23.40 35.77 -0.32
CA VAL A 304 24.32 35.67 -1.46
C VAL A 304 23.57 35.68 -2.79
N ARG A 305 22.48 34.92 -2.91
CA ARG A 305 21.62 34.93 -4.11
C ARG A 305 21.09 36.33 -4.38
N GLN A 306 20.64 37.04 -3.34
CA GLN A 306 20.14 38.40 -3.48
C GLN A 306 21.25 39.38 -3.90
N SER A 307 22.47 39.24 -3.36
CA SER A 307 23.63 40.05 -3.76
C SER A 307 23.99 39.86 -5.24
N ILE A 308 24.04 38.61 -5.72
CA ILE A 308 24.26 38.30 -7.14
C ILE A 308 23.15 38.92 -8.00
N LEU A 309 21.88 38.77 -7.60
CA LEU A 309 20.75 39.36 -8.33
C LEU A 309 20.83 40.90 -8.39
N ARG A 310 21.21 41.56 -7.29
CA ARG A 310 21.42 43.02 -7.26
C ARG A 310 22.53 43.44 -8.22
N ALA A 311 23.65 42.71 -8.25
CA ALA A 311 24.75 42.97 -9.17
C ALA A 311 24.36 42.74 -10.64
N GLN A 312 23.57 41.71 -10.94
CA GLN A 312 23.03 41.47 -12.29
C GLN A 312 22.09 42.58 -12.74
N VAL A 313 21.18 43.04 -11.87
CA VAL A 313 20.28 44.16 -12.17
C VAL A 313 21.08 45.46 -12.40
N SER A 314 22.08 45.72 -11.56
CA SER A 314 23.00 46.85 -11.72
C SER A 314 23.76 46.79 -13.06
N GLN A 315 24.27 45.61 -13.42
CA GLN A 315 24.95 45.37 -14.68
C GLN A 315 24.06 45.65 -15.89
N VAL A 316 22.80 45.17 -15.90
CA VAL A 316 21.86 45.42 -17.00
C VAL A 316 21.55 46.92 -17.13
N LYS A 317 21.32 47.61 -15.99
CA LYS A 317 21.10 49.07 -15.98
C LYS A 317 22.33 49.83 -16.50
N GLY A 318 23.51 49.49 -16.02
CA GLY A 318 24.78 50.12 -16.42
C GLY A 318 25.11 49.87 -17.89
N ALA A 319 24.94 48.64 -18.38
CA ALA A 319 25.17 48.29 -19.78
C ALA A 319 24.24 49.07 -20.72
N ALA A 320 22.97 49.27 -20.36
CA ALA A 320 22.05 50.09 -21.13
C ALA A 320 22.48 51.57 -21.20
N ARG A 321 22.97 52.14 -20.08
CA ARG A 321 23.50 53.51 -20.05
C ARG A 321 24.78 53.66 -20.88
N LEU A 322 25.73 52.74 -20.73
CA LEU A 322 26.96 52.69 -21.53
C LEU A 322 26.66 52.55 -23.03
N ALA A 323 25.67 51.74 -23.41
CA ALA A 323 25.26 51.61 -24.81
C ALA A 323 24.69 52.92 -25.37
N LEU A 324 23.91 53.67 -24.57
CA LEU A 324 23.40 54.98 -24.96
C LEU A 324 24.53 56.00 -25.14
N LEU A 325 25.49 56.05 -24.20
CA LEU A 325 26.67 56.92 -24.26
C LEU A 325 27.57 56.61 -25.46
N GLN A 326 27.80 55.31 -25.74
CA GLN A 326 28.53 54.87 -26.92
C GLN A 326 27.80 55.27 -28.22
N GLY A 327 26.48 55.15 -28.25
CA GLY A 327 25.65 55.57 -29.38
C GLY A 327 25.67 57.08 -29.64
N ALA A 328 25.92 57.89 -28.60
CA ALA A 328 26.10 59.33 -28.73
C ALA A 328 27.45 59.71 -29.36
N GLY A 329 28.47 58.85 -29.29
CA GLY A 329 29.79 59.07 -29.88
C GLY A 329 30.97 59.03 -28.91
N LEU A 330 30.74 58.70 -27.64
CA LEU A 330 31.81 58.58 -26.62
C LEU A 330 32.54 57.23 -26.74
N ASP A 331 33.86 57.24 -26.57
CA ASP A 331 34.67 56.00 -26.56
C ASP A 331 34.58 55.27 -25.21
N VAL A 332 33.48 54.54 -25.01
CA VAL A 332 33.26 53.69 -23.84
C VAL A 332 34.31 52.57 -23.73
N GLN A 333 34.82 52.08 -24.86
CA GLN A 333 35.73 50.94 -24.90
C GLN A 333 37.11 51.26 -24.33
N LEU A 334 37.53 52.52 -24.43
CA LEU A 334 38.75 53.03 -23.81
C LEU A 334 38.82 52.74 -22.31
N TRP A 335 37.69 52.86 -21.61
CA TRP A 335 37.60 52.69 -20.15
C TRP A 335 37.11 51.30 -19.74
N LEU A 336 36.19 50.73 -20.51
CA LEU A 336 35.58 49.44 -20.17
C LEU A 336 36.57 48.29 -20.28
N LYS A 337 37.38 48.22 -21.35
CA LYS A 337 38.32 47.12 -21.57
C LYS A 337 39.35 47.00 -20.44
N PRO A 338 40.12 48.06 -20.08
CA PRO A 338 41.07 47.97 -18.98
C PRO A 338 40.41 47.61 -17.65
N ALA A 339 39.26 48.21 -17.34
CA ALA A 339 38.54 47.95 -16.09
C ALA A 339 38.06 46.49 -15.97
N MET A 340 37.55 45.91 -17.07
CA MET A 340 37.10 44.52 -17.10
C MET A 340 38.26 43.53 -17.08
N THR A 341 39.35 43.80 -17.80
CA THR A 341 40.56 42.96 -17.77
C THR A 341 41.14 42.93 -16.36
N GLN A 342 41.31 44.11 -15.73
CA GLN A 342 41.78 44.18 -14.35
C GLN A 342 40.85 43.43 -13.39
N ALA A 343 39.53 43.58 -13.55
CA ALA A 343 38.58 42.87 -12.71
C ALA A 343 38.64 41.35 -12.88
N GLN A 344 38.88 40.88 -14.09
CA GLN A 344 39.08 39.46 -14.37
C GLN A 344 40.36 38.93 -13.73
N ASP A 345 41.48 39.63 -13.89
CA ASP A 345 42.77 39.24 -13.32
C ASP A 345 42.69 39.15 -11.78
N GLU A 346 42.05 40.13 -11.13
CA GLU A 346 41.83 40.11 -9.68
C GLU A 346 40.92 38.96 -9.24
N VAL A 347 39.86 38.65 -9.98
CA VAL A 347 39.00 37.49 -9.69
C VAL A 347 39.77 36.19 -9.80
N GLU A 348 40.59 36.02 -10.85
CA GLU A 348 41.43 34.83 -11.03
C GLU A 348 42.52 34.72 -9.96
N GLN A 349 43.12 35.83 -9.55
CA GLN A 349 44.08 35.87 -8.45
C GLN A 349 43.42 35.42 -7.14
N GLU A 350 42.26 35.98 -6.80
CA GLU A 350 41.49 35.57 -5.62
C GLU A 350 41.05 34.11 -5.69
N GLN A 351 40.71 33.59 -6.87
CA GLN A 351 40.44 32.17 -7.06
C GLN A 351 41.65 31.31 -6.65
N ARG A 352 42.84 31.60 -7.20
CA ARG A 352 44.07 30.85 -6.88
C ARG A 352 44.41 30.92 -5.40
N LEU A 353 44.23 32.08 -4.76
CA LEU A 353 44.45 32.26 -3.33
C LEU A 353 43.45 31.45 -2.49
N SER A 354 42.16 31.45 -2.87
CA SER A 354 41.13 30.67 -2.19
C SER A 354 41.36 29.16 -2.30
N GLU A 355 41.79 28.67 -3.47
CA GLU A 355 42.15 27.26 -3.69
C GLU A 355 43.37 26.85 -2.87
N ALA A 356 44.39 27.73 -2.80
CA ALA A 356 45.57 27.51 -1.97
C ALA A 356 45.21 27.40 -0.48
N ARG A 357 44.33 28.27 0.04
CA ARG A 357 43.84 28.22 1.43
C ARG A 357 43.07 26.92 1.73
N LEU A 358 42.21 26.49 0.80
CA LEU A 358 41.47 25.23 0.94
C LEU A 358 42.39 24.00 0.97
N SER A 359 43.50 24.02 0.21
CA SER A 359 44.48 22.93 0.22
C SER A 359 45.29 22.82 1.54
N GLN A 360 45.37 23.91 2.32
CA GLN A 360 46.13 23.96 3.58
C GLN A 360 45.32 23.56 4.84
N ARG A 361 44.02 23.25 4.69
CA ARG A 361 43.16 22.67 5.75
C ARG A 361 42.94 23.57 6.98
N ASP A 362 42.66 24.86 6.77
CA ASP A 362 42.08 25.71 7.83
C ASP A 362 40.59 25.95 7.57
N LEU A 363 39.76 24.94 7.88
CA LEU A 363 38.30 25.03 7.86
C LEU A 363 37.80 25.72 9.15
N SER A 364 38.17 26.99 9.37
CA SER A 364 37.61 27.77 10.47
C SER A 364 36.38 28.57 9.99
N PRO A 365 35.24 28.53 10.70
CA PRO A 365 34.02 29.24 10.31
C PRO A 365 34.18 30.78 10.29
N THR A 366 35.20 31.30 10.95
CA THR A 366 35.53 32.74 11.03
C THR A 366 36.20 33.27 9.75
N ALA A 367 36.85 32.42 8.95
CA ALA A 367 37.44 32.85 7.68
C ALA A 367 36.37 33.12 6.62
N GLU A 368 35.23 32.44 6.71
CA GLU A 368 34.09 32.64 5.81
C GLU A 368 33.39 33.98 6.10
N ASP A 369 33.21 34.35 7.38
CA ASP A 369 32.53 35.60 7.78
C ASP A 369 33.31 36.88 7.38
N ALA A 370 34.64 36.80 7.27
CA ALA A 370 35.47 37.91 6.80
C ALA A 370 35.36 38.16 5.28
N GLU A 371 34.98 37.15 4.49
CA GLU A 371 34.81 37.27 3.03
C GLU A 371 33.49 37.99 2.64
N PHE A 372 32.52 38.08 3.54
CA PHE A 372 31.22 38.73 3.29
C PHE A 372 31.23 40.25 3.50
N SER A 373 32.14 40.76 4.33
CA SER A 373 32.15 42.17 4.74
C SER A 373 32.62 43.14 3.65
N ASP A 374 33.37 42.67 2.65
CA ASP A 374 34.04 43.54 1.67
C ASP A 374 33.13 44.05 0.53
N PHE A 375 31.85 43.65 0.51
CA PHE A 375 30.94 43.99 -0.60
C PHE A 375 29.62 44.65 -0.17
N GLU A 376 29.39 44.90 1.12
CA GLU A 376 28.16 45.56 1.60
C GLU A 376 28.14 47.08 1.41
N GLU A 377 29.28 47.73 1.11
CA GLU A 377 29.34 49.17 0.89
C GLU A 377 29.03 49.56 -0.56
N CYS A 378 27.74 49.64 -0.93
CA CYS A 378 27.32 50.47 -2.06
C CYS A 378 25.80 50.69 -2.14
N GLU A 379 25.21 51.23 -1.08
CA GLU A 379 24.03 52.08 -1.26
C GLU A 379 24.52 53.51 -1.48
N GLU A 380 24.58 53.93 -2.75
CA GLU A 380 24.70 55.35 -3.08
C GLU A 380 23.29 55.95 -2.89
N THR A 381 22.91 56.18 -1.63
CA THR A 381 21.74 56.97 -1.27
C THR A 381 22.00 58.40 -1.71
N GLY A 382 21.33 58.80 -2.78
CA GLY A 382 21.48 60.14 -3.33
C GLY A 382 20.24 60.63 -4.04
N GLU A 383 19.10 60.71 -3.34
CA GLU A 383 17.97 61.57 -3.78
C GLU A 383 17.36 62.28 -2.56
N LEU A 384 17.34 63.63 -2.62
CA LEU A 384 16.97 64.54 -1.54
C LEU A 384 15.45 64.77 -1.42
N PHE A 385 14.64 64.01 -2.16
CA PHE A 385 13.19 64.09 -2.14
C PHE A 385 12.61 62.67 -2.35
N GLU A 386 11.77 62.20 -1.42
CA GLU A 386 10.94 61.01 -1.68
C GLU A 386 9.92 61.38 -2.77
N GLU A 387 10.18 60.94 -4.00
CA GLU A 387 9.15 60.95 -5.03
C GLU A 387 8.07 59.91 -4.69
N PRO A 388 6.78 60.25 -4.79
CA PRO A 388 5.70 59.31 -4.51
C PRO A 388 5.80 58.12 -5.47
N VAL A 389 5.70 56.90 -4.93
CA VAL A 389 5.76 55.65 -5.71
C VAL A 389 4.76 55.73 -6.87
N PRO A 390 5.22 55.62 -8.14
CA PRO A 390 4.32 55.67 -9.29
C PRO A 390 3.22 54.62 -9.15
N ALA A 391 1.96 55.02 -9.35
CA ALA A 391 0.80 54.12 -9.25
C ALA A 391 0.90 52.88 -10.16
N ALA A 392 1.72 52.95 -11.23
CA ALA A 392 1.98 51.85 -12.15
C ALA A 392 2.90 50.74 -11.60
N LEU A 393 3.61 50.98 -10.49
CA LEU A 393 4.60 50.08 -9.89
C LEU A 393 4.26 49.72 -8.43
N ALA A 394 2.96 49.60 -8.11
CA ALA A 394 2.56 49.07 -6.80
C ALA A 394 3.18 47.67 -6.59
N THR A 395 3.70 47.42 -5.39
CA THR A 395 4.23 46.12 -4.97
C THR A 395 3.19 45.04 -5.22
N ARG A 396 3.52 44.09 -6.11
CA ARG A 396 2.64 42.98 -6.46
C ARG A 396 2.67 41.98 -5.32
N ALA A 397 1.66 42.00 -4.45
CA ALA A 397 1.50 40.98 -3.43
C ALA A 397 1.19 39.63 -4.09
N LEU A 398 1.85 38.55 -3.65
CA LEU A 398 1.40 37.22 -4.03
C LEU A 398 -0.03 37.01 -3.48
N PRO A 399 -0.99 36.58 -4.32
CA PRO A 399 -2.26 36.12 -3.79
C PRO A 399 -1.99 34.85 -2.98
N CYS A 400 -2.27 34.93 -1.67
CA CYS A 400 -2.35 33.82 -0.71
C CYS A 400 -1.03 33.36 -0.06
N SER A 401 -0.89 33.64 1.24
CA SER A 401 -0.21 32.72 2.17
C SER A 401 -1.08 31.46 2.30
N ALA A 402 -0.75 30.40 1.57
CA ALA A 402 -1.48 29.14 1.67
C ALA A 402 -1.27 28.52 3.07
N HIS A 403 -2.25 28.66 3.96
CA HIS A 403 -2.30 27.87 5.18
C HIS A 403 -2.81 26.47 4.83
N VAL A 404 -1.96 25.47 4.95
CA VAL A 404 -2.38 24.06 4.86
C VAL A 404 -3.11 23.72 6.16
N VAL A 405 -4.43 23.78 6.15
CA VAL A 405 -5.26 23.35 7.28
C VAL A 405 -5.43 21.84 7.19
N PHE A 406 -4.62 21.09 7.94
CA PHE A 406 -4.88 19.67 8.19
C PHE A 406 -6.03 19.53 9.18
N GLY A 407 -7.27 19.53 8.68
CA GLY A 407 -8.44 19.21 9.48
C GLY A 407 -8.63 17.70 9.61
N TYR A 408 -7.93 17.04 10.54
CA TYR A 408 -8.29 15.67 10.94
C TYR A 408 -9.44 15.73 11.94
N GLN A 409 -10.70 15.67 11.46
CA GLN A 409 -11.84 15.40 12.32
C GLN A 409 -11.98 13.89 12.47
N GLY A 410 -11.35 13.34 13.51
CA GLY A 410 -11.63 11.99 13.97
C GLY A 410 -13.06 11.95 14.51
N VAL A 411 -13.98 11.36 13.75
CA VAL A 411 -15.33 11.06 14.22
C VAL A 411 -15.18 10.00 15.32
N ARG A 412 -15.26 10.43 16.59
CA ARG A 412 -15.50 9.52 17.72
C ARG A 412 -16.97 9.10 17.64
N THR A 413 -17.23 7.90 17.16
CA THR A 413 -18.51 7.23 17.37
C THR A 413 -18.59 6.85 18.85
N SER A 414 -19.51 7.49 19.57
CA SER A 414 -19.93 7.16 20.94
C SER A 414 -20.73 5.86 20.98
#